data_AF-A0A3M1DW96-F1
#
_entry.id   AF-A0A3M1DW96-F1
#
_cell.length_a   1.000
_cell.length_b   1.000
_cell.length_c   1.000
_cell.angle_alpha   90.00
_cell.angle_beta   90.00
_cell.angle_gamma   90.00
#
_symmetry.space_group_name_H-M   'P 1'
#
loop_
_entity.id
_entity.type
_entity.pdbx_description
1 polymer ?
#
loop_
_entity_poly.entity_id
_entity_poly.type
_entity_poly.pdbx_seq_one_letter_code
_entity_poly.pdbx_strand_id
1 'polypeptide(L)'
;LRVRPTPDGEGVLVIGDLSIRSGANFVAGANREGYHLMGVNYPRDFAVTRLEDVAQARAGLPCPECGAPLEKTTAALLASWNAVSPLF
;
A
#
# COMPACT_ATOMS: atom_id res chain seq x y z
N LEU A 1 -19.21 0.12 -5.60
CA LEU A 1 -18.58 -0.47 -4.39
C LEU A 1 -18.86 0.45 -3.21
N ARG A 2 -19.43 -0.03 -2.10
CA ARG A 2 -19.56 0.77 -0.86
C ARG A 2 -18.26 0.64 -0.07
N VAL A 3 -17.36 1.61 -0.21
CA VAL A 3 -16.12 1.68 0.59
C VAL A 3 -16.48 2.07 2.02
N ARG A 4 -15.95 1.34 3.01
CA ARG A 4 -16.19 1.67 4.41
C ARG A 4 -15.32 2.85 4.87
N PRO A 5 -15.83 3.78 5.70
CA PRO A 5 -15.05 4.93 6.18
C PRO A 5 -13.99 4.56 7.23
N THR A 6 -14.24 3.52 8.04
CA THR A 6 -13.36 3.09 9.13
C THR A 6 -13.07 1.57 9.05
N PRO A 7 -11.96 1.08 9.65
CA PRO A 7 -11.61 -0.34 9.63
C PRO A 7 -12.59 -1.30 10.34
N ASP A 8 -13.45 -0.77 11.20
CA ASP A 8 -14.47 -1.50 11.95
C ASP A 8 -15.89 -1.29 11.37
N GLY A 9 -16.03 -0.41 10.38
CA GLY A 9 -17.31 -0.10 9.75
C GLY A 9 -17.80 -1.12 8.71
N GLU A 10 -19.03 -0.92 8.25
CA GLU A 10 -19.67 -1.73 7.21
C GLU A 10 -19.23 -1.34 5.79
N GLY A 11 -19.20 -2.33 4.89
CA GLY A 11 -18.82 -2.18 3.49
C GLY A 11 -17.47 -2.82 3.20
N VAL A 12 -16.86 -2.46 2.08
CA VAL A 12 -15.58 -3.03 1.64
C VAL A 12 -14.42 -2.22 2.19
N LEU A 13 -13.49 -2.91 2.84
CA LEU A 13 -12.20 -2.35 3.22
C LEU A 13 -11.38 -2.08 1.96
N VAL A 14 -10.98 -0.83 1.75
CA VAL A 14 -10.04 -0.47 0.69
C VAL A 14 -8.80 0.14 1.32
N ILE A 15 -7.68 -0.57 1.23
CA ILE A 15 -6.37 -0.06 1.64
C ILE A 15 -5.63 0.39 0.38
N GLY A 16 -5.21 1.65 0.37
CA GLY A 16 -4.35 2.19 -0.68
C GLY A 16 -2.93 2.35 -0.18
N ASP A 17 -1.95 2.12 -1.04
CA ASP A 17 -0.56 2.47 -0.74
C ASP A 17 -0.35 3.99 -0.74
N LEU A 18 0.60 4.50 0.05
CA LEU A 18 0.95 5.93 0.07
C LEU A 18 1.29 6.47 -1.33
N SER A 19 1.87 5.64 -2.21
CA SER A 19 2.28 6.02 -3.56
C SER A 19 1.13 6.49 -4.47
N ILE A 20 -0.14 6.12 -4.18
CA ILE A 20 -1.27 6.55 -5.01
C ILE A 20 -1.51 8.07 -4.96
N ARG A 21 -0.94 8.76 -3.97
CA ARG A 21 -0.96 10.23 -3.88
C ARG A 21 -0.01 10.91 -4.87
N SER A 22 1.02 10.20 -5.32
CA SER A 22 2.06 10.75 -6.19
C SER A 22 1.77 10.52 -7.67
N GLY A 23 0.90 9.56 -8.00
CA GLY A 23 0.48 9.30 -9.37
C GLY A 23 -0.83 10.01 -9.71
N ALA A 24 -1.14 10.05 -11.01
CA ALA A 24 -2.37 10.61 -11.56
C ALA A 24 -2.77 9.84 -12.82
N ASN A 25 -4.03 9.98 -13.22
CA ASN A 25 -4.59 9.41 -14.46
C ASN A 25 -4.35 7.90 -14.61
N PHE A 26 -4.52 7.17 -13.52
CA PHE A 26 -4.33 5.72 -13.47
C PHE A 26 -5.29 4.97 -14.41
N VAL A 27 -4.88 3.75 -14.76
CA VAL A 27 -5.76 2.74 -15.34
C VAL A 27 -6.21 1.81 -14.22
N ALA A 28 -7.52 1.65 -14.07
CA ALA A 28 -8.11 0.78 -13.06
C ALA A 28 -9.10 -0.20 -13.70
N GLY A 29 -9.35 -1.33 -13.06
CA GLY A 29 -10.43 -2.23 -13.47
C GLY A 29 -11.79 -1.54 -13.35
N ALA A 30 -12.68 -1.75 -14.32
CA ALA A 30 -14.02 -1.15 -14.31
C ALA A 30 -15.03 -1.93 -13.44
N ASN A 31 -14.60 -3.02 -12.78
CA ASN A 31 -15.48 -4.01 -12.12
C ASN A 31 -16.56 -4.56 -13.07
N ARG A 32 -16.24 -4.62 -14.37
CA ARG A 32 -17.04 -5.21 -15.43
C ARG A 32 -16.09 -6.00 -16.33
N GLU A 33 -16.43 -7.25 -16.59
CA GLU A 33 -15.61 -8.14 -17.41
C GLU A 33 -15.29 -7.52 -18.77
N GLY A 34 -14.01 -7.51 -19.13
CA GLY A 34 -13.52 -6.95 -20.40
C GLY A 34 -13.33 -5.42 -20.43
N TYR A 35 -13.55 -4.69 -19.33
CA TYR A 35 -13.46 -3.22 -19.31
C TYR A 35 -12.47 -2.68 -18.26
N HIS A 36 -11.82 -1.58 -18.63
CA HIS A 36 -10.99 -0.75 -17.76
C HIS A 36 -11.45 0.70 -17.79
N LEU A 37 -11.17 1.43 -16.71
CA LEU A 37 -11.29 2.88 -16.63
C LEU A 37 -9.89 3.47 -16.84
N MET A 38 -9.80 4.53 -17.64
CA MET A 38 -8.56 5.28 -17.83
C MET A 38 -8.74 6.71 -17.32
N GLY A 39 -7.64 7.34 -16.89
CA GLY A 39 -7.70 8.70 -16.37
C GLY A 39 -8.31 8.78 -14.97
N VAL A 40 -8.25 7.68 -14.19
CA VAL A 40 -8.76 7.61 -12.83
C VAL A 40 -7.81 8.33 -11.88
N ASN A 41 -8.33 9.13 -10.96
CA ASN A 41 -7.55 9.95 -10.05
C ASN A 41 -8.02 9.79 -8.60
N TYR A 42 -7.06 9.63 -7.69
CA TYR A 42 -7.30 9.76 -6.26
C TYR A 42 -7.20 11.24 -5.85
N PRO A 43 -8.12 11.79 -5.02
CA PRO A 43 -9.32 11.17 -4.44
C PRO A 43 -10.60 11.39 -5.26
N ARG A 44 -10.50 11.97 -6.47
CA ARG A 44 -11.66 12.39 -7.29
C ARG A 44 -12.61 11.23 -7.62
N ASP A 45 -12.06 10.09 -8.04
CA ASP A 45 -12.85 9.02 -8.66
C ASP A 45 -13.04 7.79 -7.77
N PHE A 46 -12.21 7.63 -6.73
CA PHE A 46 -12.32 6.51 -5.80
C PHE A 46 -11.89 6.90 -4.39
N ALA A 47 -12.54 6.26 -3.41
CA ALA A 47 -12.25 6.42 -2.00
C ALA A 47 -11.42 5.23 -1.46
N VAL A 48 -10.63 5.50 -0.44
CA VAL A 48 -9.88 4.49 0.33
C VAL A 48 -10.29 4.62 1.79
N THR A 49 -10.40 3.49 2.49
CA THR A 49 -10.66 3.47 3.94
C THR A 49 -9.44 4.01 4.68
N ARG A 50 -8.25 3.56 4.29
CA ARG A 50 -6.98 3.97 4.92
C ARG A 50 -5.86 3.94 3.89
N LEU A 51 -4.93 4.88 4.04
CA LEU A 51 -3.68 4.90 3.30
C LEU A 51 -2.58 4.38 4.21
N GLU A 52 -1.88 3.36 3.76
CA GLU A 52 -0.83 2.66 4.51
C GLU A 52 0.39 2.43 3.62
N ASP A 53 1.54 2.15 4.22
CA ASP A 53 2.72 1.67 3.50
C ASP A 53 2.58 0.16 3.31
N VAL A 54 2.15 -0.26 2.12
CA VAL A 54 1.85 -1.68 1.81
C VAL A 54 2.59 -2.18 0.59
N ALA A 55 3.16 -1.29 -0.21
CA ALA A 55 3.98 -1.68 -1.36
C ALA A 55 5.30 -2.29 -0.88
N GLN A 56 5.63 -3.48 -1.42
CA GLN A 56 6.92 -4.09 -1.13
C GLN A 56 8.07 -3.29 -1.77
N ALA A 57 9.05 -2.91 -0.96
CA ALA A 57 10.28 -2.29 -1.43
C ALA A 57 11.05 -3.19 -2.42
N ARG A 58 11.78 -2.55 -3.34
CA ARG A 58 12.60 -3.22 -4.36
C ARG A 58 14.02 -2.69 -4.31
N ALA A 59 14.97 -3.50 -4.77
CA ALA A 59 16.34 -3.04 -4.95
C ALA A 59 16.37 -1.80 -5.85
N GLY A 60 17.23 -0.83 -5.53
CA GLY A 60 17.33 0.45 -6.22
C GLY A 60 16.42 1.55 -5.67
N LEU A 61 15.35 1.22 -4.92
CA LEU A 61 14.54 2.26 -4.26
C LEU A 61 15.35 2.98 -3.17
N PRO A 62 15.08 4.26 -2.90
CA PRO A 62 15.79 5.01 -1.88
C PRO A 62 15.48 4.47 -0.47
N CYS A 63 16.50 4.30 0.34
CA CYS A 63 16.38 4.02 1.76
C CYS A 63 15.65 5.19 2.46
N PRO A 64 14.63 4.94 3.30
CA PRO A 64 13.90 6.00 4.01
C PRO A 64 14.76 6.76 5.03
N GLU A 65 15.88 6.19 5.49
CA GLU A 65 16.77 6.82 6.47
C GLU A 65 17.88 7.68 5.82
N CYS A 66 18.47 7.21 4.73
CA CYS A 66 19.68 7.82 4.15
C CYS A 66 19.59 8.12 2.64
N GLY A 67 18.53 7.70 1.96
CA GLY A 67 18.35 7.91 0.52
C GLY A 67 19.21 7.05 -0.41
N ALA A 68 20.18 6.29 0.12
CA ALA A 68 20.99 5.37 -0.69
C ALA A 68 20.12 4.24 -1.29
N PRO A 69 20.46 3.70 -2.47
CA PRO A 69 19.70 2.62 -3.09
C PRO A 69 19.70 1.35 -2.22
N LEU A 70 18.52 0.75 -2.04
CA LEU A 70 18.38 -0.53 -1.34
C LEU A 70 18.98 -1.69 -2.15
N GLU A 71 19.56 -2.66 -1.46
CA GLU A 71 19.96 -3.95 -2.02
C GLU A 71 19.01 -5.07 -1.56
N LYS A 72 18.84 -6.11 -2.38
CA LYS A 72 18.04 -7.29 -2.05
C LYS A 72 18.91 -8.54 -2.16
N THR A 73 18.93 -9.33 -1.09
CA THR A 73 19.59 -10.63 -1.07
C THR A 73 18.69 -11.69 -0.44
N THR A 74 18.99 -12.96 -0.69
CA THR A 74 18.32 -14.10 -0.07
C THR A 74 19.11 -14.53 1.15
N ALA A 75 18.43 -14.80 2.27
CA ALA A 75 19.04 -15.29 3.50
C ALA A 75 18.15 -16.33 4.18
N ALA A 76 18.76 -17.18 5.02
CA ALA A 76 18.04 -18.08 5.92
C ALA A 76 18.01 -17.49 7.33
N LEU A 77 16.83 -17.49 7.98
CA LEU A 77 16.70 -17.08 9.38
C LEU A 77 17.29 -18.18 10.28
N LEU A 78 18.42 -17.91 10.94
CA LEU A 78 19.08 -18.86 11.85
C LEU A 78 18.55 -18.76 13.29
N ALA A 79 18.25 -17.55 13.73
CA ALA A 79 17.67 -17.27 15.04
C ALA A 79 16.91 -15.94 14.97
N SER A 80 15.87 -15.80 15.79
CA SER A 80 15.14 -14.55 15.99
C SER A 80 15.05 -14.25 17.48
N TRP A 81 15.33 -13.00 17.85
CA TRP A 81 15.13 -12.52 19.21
C TRP A 81 13.94 -11.57 19.19
N ASN A 82 12.94 -11.83 20.01
CA ASN A 82 11.84 -10.90 20.21
C ASN A 82 12.13 -10.12 21.48
N ALA A 83 12.16 -8.79 21.38
CA ALA A 83 12.10 -7.95 22.56
C ALA A 83 10.72 -8.17 23.20
N VAL A 84 10.69 -8.84 24.35
CA VAL A 84 9.51 -8.83 25.20
C VAL A 84 9.49 -7.44 25.83
N SER A 85 8.57 -6.58 25.42
CA SER A 85 8.38 -5.31 26.13
C SER A 85 8.16 -5.65 27.61
N PRO A 86 8.95 -5.11 28.55
CA PRO A 86 8.58 -5.21 29.95
C PRO A 86 7.23 -4.52 30.09
N LEU A 87 6.26 -5.23 30.65
CA LEU A 87 4.94 -4.69 30.97
C LEU A 87 5.12 -3.52 31.94
N PHE A 88 5.18 -2.30 31.41
CA PHE A 88 5.00 -1.03 32.10
C PHE A 88 4.24 -0.07 31.18
#